data_AF-A0A101VUX7-F1
#
_entry.id   AF-A0A101VUX7-F1
#
_cell.length_a   1.000
_cell.length_b   1.000
_cell.length_c   1.000
_cell.angle_alpha   90.00
_cell.angle_beta   90.00
_cell.angle_gamma   90.00
#
_symmetry.space_group_name_H-M   'P 1'
#
loop_
_entity.id
_entity.type
_entity.pdbx_description
1 polymer ?
#
loop_
_entity_poly.entity_id
_entity_poly.type
_entity_poly.pdbx_seq_one_letter_code
_entity_poly.pdbx_strand_id
1 'polypeptide(L)'
;MFPVNPNLESIEGKTAYPSLNDLPERVEAVVISVSPSKTAQIVREAHLQGIKHIWMQQGAETEEAINFCRDNEINCVHGECILMFANPVGFPHSAHRFIWKLLGKLPK
;
A
#
# COMPACT_ATOMS: atom_id res chain seq x y z
N MET A 1 -3.95 -4.03 -11.86
CA MET A 1 -3.22 -3.02 -11.08
C MET A 1 -3.39 -1.68 -11.78
N PHE A 2 -3.94 -0.71 -11.06
CA PHE A 2 -4.19 0.64 -11.56
C PHE A 2 -3.21 1.61 -10.89
N PRO A 3 -2.38 2.34 -11.65
CA PRO A 3 -1.59 3.42 -11.07
C PRO A 3 -2.51 4.57 -10.65
N VAL A 4 -2.31 5.08 -9.44
CA VAL A 4 -3.05 6.23 -8.92
C VAL A 4 -2.05 7.33 -8.57
N ASN A 5 -2.01 8.39 -9.37
CA ASN A 5 -1.13 9.52 -9.16
C ASN A 5 -1.68 10.77 -9.87
N PRO A 6 -2.10 11.82 -9.14
CA PRO A 6 -2.67 13.03 -9.75
C PRO A 6 -1.68 13.86 -10.56
N ASN A 7 -0.38 13.56 -10.49
CA ASN A 7 0.66 14.31 -11.21
C ASN A 7 1.12 13.62 -12.51
N LEU A 8 0.53 12.47 -12.87
CA LEU A 8 0.92 11.70 -14.03
C LEU A 8 -0.32 11.29 -14.82
N GLU A 9 -0.23 11.35 -16.14
CA GLU A 9 -1.28 10.82 -17.03
C GLU A 9 -1.07 9.32 -17.33
N SER A 10 0.18 8.85 -17.27
CA SER A 10 0.52 7.44 -17.48
C SER A 10 1.78 7.00 -16.76
N ILE A 11 1.87 5.69 -16.49
CA ILE A 11 3.04 4.99 -15.95
C ILE A 11 3.22 3.68 -16.72
N GLU A 12 4.39 3.47 -17.31
CA GLU A 12 4.72 2.25 -18.08
C GLU A 12 3.66 1.89 -19.14
N GLY A 13 3.14 2.91 -19.85
CA GLY A 13 2.11 2.72 -20.89
C GLY A 13 0.70 2.45 -20.36
N LYS A 14 0.46 2.48 -19.04
CA LYS A 14 -0.87 2.38 -18.43
C LYS A 14 -1.36 3.75 -18.01
N THR A 15 -2.66 4.00 -18.17
CA THR A 15 -3.32 5.21 -17.64
C THR A 15 -3.11 5.31 -16.13
N ALA A 16 -2.69 6.47 -15.66
CA ALA A 16 -2.66 6.80 -14.24
C ALA A 16 -3.90 7.60 -13.88
N TYR A 17 -4.56 7.18 -12.79
CA TYR A 17 -5.81 7.78 -12.33
C TYR A 17 -5.52 8.86 -11.27
N PRO A 18 -6.23 10.00 -11.26
CA PRO A 18 -5.96 11.06 -10.28
C PRO A 18 -6.28 10.66 -8.84
N SER A 19 -7.32 9.84 -8.64
CA SER A 19 -7.75 9.36 -7.33
C SER A 19 -8.29 7.93 -7.37
N LEU A 20 -8.56 7.35 -6.20
CA LEU A 20 -9.23 6.05 -6.06
C LEU A 20 -10.66 6.06 -6.63
N ASN A 21 -11.31 7.22 -6.69
CA ASN A 21 -12.69 7.36 -7.19
C ASN A 21 -12.76 7.33 -8.72
N ASP A 22 -11.64 7.59 -9.39
CA ASP A 22 -11.57 7.62 -10.86
C ASP A 22 -11.29 6.24 -11.47
N LEU A 23 -11.12 5.22 -10.62
CA LEU A 23 -10.84 3.86 -11.07
C LEU A 23 -12.01 3.31 -11.91
N PRO A 24 -11.73 2.62 -13.03
CA PRO A 24 -12.75 2.14 -13.95
C PRO A 24 -13.55 0.95 -13.40
N GLU A 25 -13.04 0.31 -12.35
CA GLU A 25 -13.64 -0.82 -11.66
C GLU A 25 -13.28 -0.81 -10.18
N ARG A 26 -14.04 -1.58 -9.39
CA ARG A 26 -13.75 -1.75 -7.96
C ARG A 26 -12.50 -2.60 -7.77
N VAL A 27 -11.71 -2.23 -6.76
CA VAL A 27 -10.53 -2.99 -6.33
C VAL A 27 -10.67 -3.42 -4.88
N GLU A 28 -10.01 -4.51 -4.52
CA GLU A 28 -10.07 -5.07 -3.16
C GLU A 28 -8.89 -4.63 -2.29
N ALA A 29 -7.79 -4.19 -2.93
CA ALA A 29 -6.53 -3.88 -2.29
C ALA A 29 -5.85 -2.63 -2.86
N VAL A 30 -5.11 -1.90 -2.01
CA VAL A 30 -4.28 -0.76 -2.41
C VAL A 30 -2.90 -0.79 -1.76
N VAL A 31 -1.87 -0.40 -2.52
CA VAL A 31 -0.52 -0.14 -2.00
C VAL A 31 -0.30 1.36 -1.97
N ILE A 32 -0.13 1.91 -0.78
CA ILE A 32 0.05 3.33 -0.51
C ILE A 32 1.54 3.60 -0.38
N SER A 33 2.09 4.33 -1.36
CA SER A 33 3.49 4.77 -1.40
C SER A 33 3.57 6.29 -1.58
N VAL A 34 2.98 7.03 -0.64
CA VAL A 34 2.96 8.49 -0.61
C VAL A 34 3.65 9.02 0.66
N SER A 35 3.78 10.34 0.79
CA SER A 35 4.24 10.95 2.05
C SER A 35 3.26 10.65 3.20
N PRO A 36 3.75 10.41 4.44
CA PRO A 36 2.92 10.14 5.61
C PRO A 36 1.77 11.14 5.84
N SER A 37 1.99 12.41 5.52
CA SER A 37 0.99 13.48 5.63
C SER A 37 -0.28 13.25 4.80
N LYS A 38 -0.24 12.38 3.79
CA LYS A 38 -1.37 12.05 2.90
C LYS A 38 -2.01 10.69 3.22
N THR A 39 -1.30 9.82 3.94
CA THR A 39 -1.68 8.41 4.11
C THR A 39 -3.03 8.25 4.80
N ALA A 40 -3.28 8.95 5.90
CA ALA A 40 -4.54 8.81 6.64
C ALA A 40 -5.76 9.23 5.80
N GLN A 41 -5.62 10.26 4.96
CA GLN A 41 -6.67 10.66 4.03
C GLN A 41 -6.94 9.55 3.00
N ILE A 42 -5.89 9.01 2.37
CA ILE A 42 -6.02 7.96 1.35
C ILE A 42 -6.63 6.68 1.95
N VAL A 43 -6.29 6.32 3.18
CA VAL A 43 -6.91 5.18 3.89
C VAL A 43 -8.41 5.37 4.05
N ARG A 44 -8.85 6.58 4.43
CA ARG A 44 -10.29 6.90 4.54
C ARG A 44 -10.99 6.81 3.18
N GLU A 45 -10.37 7.34 2.13
CA GLU A 45 -10.89 7.23 0.76
C GLU A 45 -11.00 5.77 0.31
N ALA A 46 -9.98 4.95 0.61
CA ALA A 46 -9.99 3.52 0.32
C ALA A 46 -11.13 2.80 1.06
N HIS A 47 -11.34 3.11 2.34
CA HIS A 47 -12.44 2.55 3.13
C HIS A 47 -13.82 2.91 2.54
N LEU A 48 -14.02 4.18 2.12
CA LEU A 48 -15.26 4.62 1.48
C LEU A 48 -15.54 3.87 0.16
N GLN A 49 -14.49 3.47 -0.56
CA GLN A 49 -14.58 2.64 -1.76
C GLN A 49 -14.76 1.14 -1.46
N GLY A 50 -14.79 0.75 -0.19
CA GLY A 50 -14.94 -0.64 0.25
C GLY A 50 -13.67 -1.48 0.10
N ILE A 51 -12.50 -0.85 -0.02
CA ILE A 51 -11.20 -1.52 -0.08
C ILE A 51 -10.88 -2.08 1.32
N LYS A 52 -10.63 -3.39 1.40
CA LYS A 52 -10.45 -4.10 2.67
C LYS A 52 -8.99 -4.45 2.98
N HIS A 53 -8.12 -4.34 1.98
CA HIS A 53 -6.70 -4.68 2.09
C HIS A 53 -5.84 -3.47 1.79
N ILE A 54 -5.07 -3.00 2.77
CA ILE A 54 -4.20 -1.84 2.62
C ILE A 54 -2.76 -2.25 2.92
N TRP A 55 -1.85 -1.88 2.03
CA TRP A 55 -0.42 -1.92 2.28
C TRP A 55 0.12 -0.50 2.38
N MET A 56 0.64 -0.10 3.52
CA MET A 56 1.42 1.11 3.69
C MET A 56 2.89 0.75 3.47
N GLN A 57 3.46 1.21 2.35
CA GLN A 57 4.87 0.97 2.06
C GLN A 57 5.72 1.57 3.18
N GLN A 58 6.82 0.90 3.56
CA GLN A 58 7.69 1.38 4.64
C GLN A 58 7.94 2.89 4.58
N GLY A 59 7.69 3.58 5.69
CA GLY A 59 7.84 5.03 5.80
C GLY A 59 6.68 5.86 5.25
N ALA A 60 5.60 5.24 4.76
CA ALA A 60 4.36 5.92 4.42
C ALA A 60 3.35 5.91 5.58
N GLU A 61 3.49 5.01 6.55
CA GLU A 61 2.55 4.83 7.65
C GLU A 61 2.46 6.02 8.61
N THR A 62 1.30 6.17 9.25
CA THR A 62 1.09 7.03 10.41
C THR A 62 0.28 6.29 11.47
N GLU A 63 0.47 6.64 12.75
CA GLU A 63 -0.35 6.09 13.83
C GLU A 63 -1.85 6.31 13.59
N GLU A 64 -2.23 7.47 13.04
CA GLU A 64 -3.62 7.76 12.68
C GLU A 64 -4.15 6.76 11.65
N ALA A 65 -3.38 6.50 10.58
CA ALA A 65 -3.77 5.58 9.52
C ALA A 65 -3.86 4.13 10.01
N ILE A 66 -2.89 3.70 10.84
CA ILE A 66 -2.86 2.35 11.42
C ILE A 66 -4.07 2.14 12.35
N ASN A 67 -4.32 3.09 13.25
CA ASN A 67 -5.47 3.03 14.16
C ASN A 67 -6.79 3.02 13.38
N PHE A 68 -6.92 3.85 12.34
CA PHE A 68 -8.11 3.85 11.50
C PHE A 68 -8.35 2.49 10.84
N CYS A 69 -7.31 1.85 10.28
CA CYS A 69 -7.43 0.52 9.71
C CYS A 69 -7.91 -0.51 10.74
N ARG A 70 -7.32 -0.51 11.94
CA ARG A 70 -7.72 -1.42 13.02
C ARG A 70 -9.17 -1.21 13.45
N ASP A 71 -9.57 0.04 13.65
CA ASP A 71 -10.89 0.39 14.18
C ASP A 71 -12.02 0.12 13.16
N ASN A 72 -11.68 -0.01 11.88
CA ASN A 72 -12.62 -0.31 10.78
C ASN A 72 -12.42 -1.70 10.16
N GLU A 73 -11.74 -2.61 10.86
CA GLU A 73 -11.51 -4.01 10.44
C GLU A 73 -10.86 -4.15 9.05
N ILE A 74 -10.00 -3.18 8.69
CA ILE A 74 -9.23 -3.19 7.44
C ILE A 74 -7.96 -4.02 7.68
N ASN A 75 -7.74 -5.03 6.84
CA ASN A 75 -6.50 -5.79 6.86
C ASN A 75 -5.35 -4.91 6.37
N CYS A 76 -4.45 -4.54 7.26
CA CYS A 76 -3.40 -3.56 7.01
C CYS A 76 -2.02 -4.13 7.28
N VAL A 77 -1.15 -4.06 6.26
CA VAL A 77 0.30 -4.27 6.41
C VAL A 77 0.99 -2.90 6.37
N HIS A 78 1.90 -2.65 7.31
CA HIS A 78 2.65 -1.39 7.39
C HIS A 78 4.08 -1.63 7.85
N GLY A 79 4.99 -0.68 7.61
CA GLY A 79 6.40 -0.79 8.01
C GLY A 79 7.23 -1.80 7.20
N GLU A 80 6.62 -2.44 6.20
CA GLU A 80 7.21 -3.51 5.40
C GLU A 80 7.46 -3.05 3.96
N CYS A 81 8.52 -3.60 3.34
CA CYS A 81 8.82 -3.36 1.94
C CYS A 81 8.06 -4.31 1.03
N ILE A 82 7.18 -3.81 0.15
CA ILE A 82 6.41 -4.65 -0.78
C ILE A 82 7.33 -5.49 -1.71
N LEU A 83 8.53 -4.99 -2.03
CA LEU A 83 9.48 -5.66 -2.92
C LEU A 83 10.08 -6.95 -2.34
N MET A 84 9.89 -7.22 -1.04
CA MET A 84 10.18 -8.54 -0.49
C MET A 84 9.22 -9.63 -0.97
N PHE A 85 8.02 -9.24 -1.40
CA PHE A 85 6.93 -10.15 -1.70
C PHE A 85 6.55 -10.12 -3.19
N ALA A 86 6.80 -9.00 -3.86
CA ALA A 86 6.60 -8.88 -5.30
C ALA A 86 7.62 -9.70 -6.09
N ASN A 87 7.15 -10.64 -6.91
CA ASN A 87 8.01 -11.44 -7.79
C ASN A 87 8.36 -10.68 -9.07
N PRO A 88 9.62 -10.76 -9.55
CA PRO A 88 10.76 -11.46 -8.95
C PRO A 88 11.39 -10.69 -7.76
N VAL A 89 11.71 -11.39 -6.67
CA VAL A 89 12.38 -10.80 -5.50
C VAL A 89 13.90 -10.78 -5.74
N GLY A 90 14.41 -9.62 -6.14
CA GLY A 90 15.85 -9.41 -6.37
C GLY A 90 16.65 -9.13 -5.09
N PHE A 91 17.99 -9.15 -5.20
CA PHE A 91 18.88 -8.57 -4.19
C PHE A 91 18.73 -7.03 -4.20
N PRO A 92 18.67 -6.33 -3.05
CA PRO A 92 18.88 -6.81 -1.67
C PRO A 92 17.60 -7.31 -0.96
N HIS A 93 16.43 -7.24 -1.60
CA HIS A 93 15.14 -7.57 -0.98
C HIS A 93 15.03 -9.02 -0.51
N SER A 94 15.61 -9.97 -1.25
CA SER A 94 15.69 -11.37 -0.83
C SER A 94 16.50 -11.56 0.47
N ALA A 95 17.57 -10.79 0.65
CA ALA A 95 18.45 -10.87 1.80
C ALA A 95 17.78 -10.33 3.07
N HIS A 96 17.21 -9.11 3.02
CA HIS A 96 16.52 -8.58 4.20
C HIS A 96 15.22 -9.33 4.52
N ARG A 97 14.53 -9.89 3.52
CA ARG A 97 13.38 -10.77 3.75
C ARG A 97 13.77 -12.00 4.56
N PHE A 98 14.91 -12.62 4.23
CA PHE A 98 15.43 -13.76 4.98
C PHE A 98 15.75 -13.39 6.44
N ILE A 99 16.39 -12.24 6.66
CA ILE A 99 16.67 -11.73 8.01
C ILE A 99 15.37 -11.50 8.79
N TRP A 100 14.37 -10.83 8.21
CA TRP A 100 13.08 -10.60 8.86
C TRP A 100 12.33 -11.91 9.15
N LYS A 101 12.45 -12.91 8.28
CA LYS A 101 11.92 -14.27 8.54
C LYS A 101 12.55 -14.88 9.77
N LEU A 102 13.87 -14.82 9.91
CA LEU A 102 14.58 -15.36 11.08
C LEU A 102 14.21 -14.62 12.36
N LEU A 103 14.00 -13.31 12.28
CA LEU A 103 13.60 -12.47 13.42
C LEU A 103 12.10 -12.57 13.76
N GLY A 104 11.31 -13.34 13.00
CA GLY A 104 9.86 -13.45 13.21
C GLY A 104 9.10 -12.15 12.98
N LYS A 105 9.67 -11.23 12.19
CA LYS A 105 9.16 -9.87 11.96
C LYS A 105 8.32 -9.75 10.69
N LEU A 106 8.21 -10.81 9.88
CA LEU A 106 7.36 -10.77 8.69
C LEU A 106 5.89 -10.50 9.07
N PRO A 107 5.15 -9.75 8.24
CA PRO A 107 3.73 -9.52 8.46
C PRO A 107 2.98 -10.85 8.45
N LYS A 108 1.98 -10.96 9.34
CA LYS A 108 1.15 -12.16 9.54
C LYS A 108 -0.08 -12.15 8.66
#